data_AF-A0A848X4M7-F1
#
_entry.id   AF-A0A848X4M7-F1
#
_cell.length_a   1.000
_cell.length_b   1.000
_cell.length_c   1.000
_cell.angle_alpha   90.00
_cell.angle_beta   90.00
_cell.angle_gamma   90.00
#
_symmetry.space_group_name_H-M   'P 1'
#
loop_
_entity.id
_entity.type
_entity.pdbx_description
1 polymer ?
#
loop_
_entity_poly.entity_id
_entity_poly.type
_entity_poly.pdbx_seq_one_letter_code
_entity_poly.pdbx_strand_id
1 'polypeptide(L)'
;MSPGKETWTSTTSLHARRLQEPDLQTGALEITSEASSLHSDRGTRAVPIADQADFDLDAIRSEFPILSKKTYLNSCSLGALSTRSEAYLGDFTQRWHDMGASAWYGHWLGRIEELRQRVAAFLGTTPRELALLPSTSTALAVVTESISGGAVPTGGRNKIVCSDLDFPTLAYQWAVKPEFELVVLPSRDGVGVRPDQFAEAVDERTLFLATSHVYFTTGFANDLRTL
;
A
#
# COMPACT_ATOMS: atom_id res chain seq x y z
N MET A 1 -0.71 34.96 -43.94
CA MET A 1 -0.24 33.70 -43.34
C MET A 1 -0.32 33.85 -41.83
N SER A 2 -1.39 33.37 -41.23
CA SER A 2 -1.57 33.28 -39.77
C SER A 2 -1.59 31.79 -39.40
N PRO A 3 -0.90 31.35 -38.35
CA PRO A 3 -0.93 29.95 -37.94
C PRO A 3 -2.24 29.66 -37.18
N GLY A 4 -2.96 28.64 -37.63
CA GLY A 4 -4.18 28.15 -37.00
C GLY A 4 -3.90 27.56 -35.62
N LYS A 5 -4.76 27.92 -34.66
CA LYS A 5 -4.84 27.29 -33.33
C LYS A 5 -5.71 26.04 -33.46
N GLU A 6 -5.13 24.86 -33.39
CA GLU A 6 -5.90 23.63 -33.22
C GLU A 6 -6.16 23.40 -31.72
N THR A 7 -7.42 23.49 -31.35
CA THR A 7 -7.95 23.13 -30.04
C THR A 7 -8.33 21.66 -30.04
N TRP A 8 -7.68 20.86 -29.20
CA TRP A 8 -8.08 19.48 -28.92
C TRP A 8 -9.25 19.48 -27.94
N THR A 9 -10.44 19.09 -28.40
CA THR A 9 -11.59 18.80 -27.53
C THR A 9 -11.70 17.28 -27.35
N SER A 10 -11.28 16.77 -26.19
CA SER A 10 -11.56 15.40 -25.76
C SER A 10 -12.91 15.36 -25.05
N THR A 11 -13.93 14.85 -25.74
CA THR A 11 -15.22 14.52 -25.14
C THR A 11 -15.19 13.06 -24.68
N THR A 12 -15.10 12.83 -23.38
CA THR A 12 -15.47 11.55 -22.76
C THR A 12 -16.35 11.86 -21.56
N SER A 13 -17.65 12.01 -21.82
CA SER A 13 -18.67 12.13 -20.78
C SER A 13 -18.95 10.75 -20.18
N LEU A 14 -18.31 10.42 -19.07
CA LEU A 14 -18.80 9.41 -18.14
C LEU A 14 -19.99 10.03 -17.39
N HIS A 15 -21.21 9.53 -17.67
CA HIS A 15 -22.41 9.88 -16.92
C HIS A 15 -22.34 9.29 -15.49
N ALA A 16 -21.67 9.99 -14.59
CA ALA A 16 -21.89 9.80 -13.16
C ALA A 16 -23.26 10.41 -12.81
N ARG A 17 -24.27 9.57 -12.56
CA ARG A 17 -25.53 10.05 -11.97
C ARG A 17 -25.22 10.61 -10.59
N ARG A 18 -25.36 11.94 -10.48
CA ARG A 18 -25.30 12.69 -9.22
C ARG A 18 -26.46 12.19 -8.34
N LEU A 19 -26.18 11.36 -7.35
CA LEU A 19 -27.12 11.07 -6.27
C LEU A 19 -27.27 12.35 -5.45
N GLN A 20 -28.52 12.78 -5.23
CA GLN A 20 -28.85 13.90 -4.35
C GLN A 20 -28.48 13.53 -2.92
N GLU A 21 -27.68 14.38 -2.27
CA GLU A 21 -27.40 14.31 -0.83
C GLU A 21 -28.68 14.66 -0.04
N PRO A 22 -29.10 13.85 0.95
CA PRO A 22 -30.12 14.28 1.89
C PRO A 22 -29.52 15.16 3.01
N ASP A 23 -30.26 16.21 3.37
CA ASP A 23 -29.96 17.16 4.45
C ASP A 23 -29.61 16.45 5.77
N LEU A 24 -28.36 16.58 6.21
CA LEU A 24 -27.91 16.18 7.54
C LEU A 24 -28.28 17.28 8.55
N GLN A 25 -29.44 17.15 9.19
CA GLN A 25 -29.72 17.87 10.42
C GLN A 25 -28.83 17.33 11.55
N THR A 26 -27.96 18.19 12.08
CA THR A 26 -27.19 17.96 13.30
C THR A 26 -28.10 17.90 14.53
N GLY A 27 -28.57 16.69 14.86
CA GLY A 27 -29.07 16.36 16.18
C GLY A 27 -27.94 15.80 17.04
N ALA A 28 -27.58 16.48 18.12
CA ALA A 28 -26.65 15.97 19.12
C ALA A 28 -27.26 14.72 19.79
N LEU A 29 -26.62 13.56 19.62
CA LEU A 29 -26.97 12.34 20.35
C LEU A 29 -26.04 12.21 21.56
N GLU A 30 -26.61 12.38 22.74
CA GLU A 30 -26.00 12.02 24.01
C GLU A 30 -25.74 10.50 24.04
N ILE A 31 -24.49 10.09 24.24
CA ILE A 31 -24.10 8.69 24.41
C ILE A 31 -24.17 8.39 25.91
N THR A 32 -25.23 7.72 26.34
CA THR A 32 -25.29 7.10 27.67
C THR A 32 -24.54 5.76 27.65
N SER A 33 -23.72 5.55 28.67
CA SER A 33 -22.88 4.36 28.83
C SER A 33 -23.70 3.19 29.37
N GLU A 34 -24.12 2.26 28.51
CA GLU A 34 -24.63 0.96 28.97
C GLU A 34 -24.55 -0.08 27.86
N ALA A 35 -23.41 -0.79 27.79
CA ALA A 35 -23.30 -2.11 27.19
C ALA A 35 -22.02 -2.79 27.72
N SER A 36 -21.99 -3.03 29.03
CA SER A 36 -21.06 -3.98 29.62
C SER A 36 -21.76 -5.33 29.73
N SER A 37 -21.31 -6.29 28.94
CA SER A 37 -21.31 -7.74 29.19
C SER A 37 -21.52 -8.51 27.88
N LEU A 38 -20.77 -9.60 27.74
CA LEU A 38 -20.70 -10.54 26.62
C LEU A 38 -19.61 -10.22 25.60
N HIS A 39 -18.35 -10.48 25.95
CA HIS A 39 -17.40 -11.17 25.06
C HIS A 39 -16.46 -12.02 25.93
N SER A 40 -16.57 -13.33 25.72
CA SER A 40 -15.77 -14.35 26.39
C SER A 40 -14.33 -14.34 25.88
N ASP A 41 -13.42 -14.15 26.83
CA ASP A 41 -12.08 -14.71 26.94
C ASP A 41 -11.59 -15.59 25.76
N ARG A 42 -10.96 -14.97 24.76
CA ARG A 42 -9.94 -15.62 23.92
C ARG A 42 -8.76 -14.67 23.85
N GLY A 43 -7.70 -15.06 24.57
CA GLY A 43 -6.49 -14.25 24.77
C GLY A 43 -5.88 -13.74 23.48
N THR A 44 -6.15 -12.48 23.16
CA THR A 44 -5.20 -11.63 22.45
C THR A 44 -4.03 -11.45 23.42
N ARG A 45 -2.98 -12.26 23.29
CA ARG A 45 -1.75 -12.03 24.03
C ARG A 45 -1.19 -10.71 23.48
N ALA A 46 -1.51 -9.60 24.17
CA ALA A 46 -0.88 -8.32 23.92
C ALA A 46 0.62 -8.59 23.90
N VAL A 47 1.26 -8.36 22.76
CA VAL A 47 2.72 -8.33 22.72
C VAL A 47 3.07 -7.22 23.71
N PRO A 48 3.76 -7.53 24.82
CA PRO A 48 4.18 -6.47 25.72
C PRO A 48 5.03 -5.55 24.85
N ILE A 49 4.57 -4.30 24.67
CA ILE A 49 5.44 -3.24 24.18
C ILE A 49 6.55 -3.23 25.21
N ALA A 50 7.71 -3.76 24.83
CA ALA A 50 8.87 -3.80 25.70
C ALA A 50 9.03 -2.43 26.34
N ASP A 51 9.32 -2.43 27.64
CA ASP A 51 9.60 -1.23 28.43
C ASP A 51 10.38 -0.26 27.55
N GLN A 52 9.74 0.84 27.17
CA GLN A 52 10.24 1.72 26.13
C GLN A 52 11.62 2.20 26.59
N ALA A 53 12.68 1.77 25.90
CA ALA A 53 13.94 2.53 25.95
C ALA A 53 13.56 4.00 25.75
N ASP A 54 13.94 4.88 26.68
CA ASP A 54 13.57 6.30 26.72
C ASP A 54 13.51 6.89 25.31
N PHE A 55 12.30 6.94 24.76
CA PHE A 55 12.10 7.28 23.36
C PHE A 55 12.03 8.80 23.29
N ASP A 56 13.17 9.42 22.96
CA ASP A 56 13.26 10.87 22.81
C ASP A 56 12.46 11.32 21.57
N LEU A 57 11.17 11.57 21.79
CA LEU A 57 10.23 12.02 20.78
C LEU A 57 10.63 13.36 20.18
N ASP A 58 11.21 14.26 20.98
CA ASP A 58 11.58 15.60 20.52
C ASP A 58 12.79 15.52 19.59
N ALA A 59 13.79 14.71 19.93
CA ALA A 59 14.91 14.42 19.02
C ALA A 59 14.42 13.83 17.70
N ILE A 60 13.52 12.84 17.73
CA ILE A 60 12.98 12.23 16.50
C ILE A 60 12.16 13.23 15.69
N ARG A 61 11.33 14.06 16.33
CA ARG A 61 10.54 15.08 15.65
C ARG A 61 11.43 16.13 14.99
N SER A 62 12.57 16.46 15.59
CA SER A 62 13.52 17.43 15.05
C SER A 62 14.14 17.01 13.71
N GLU A 63 14.16 15.70 13.42
CA GLU A 63 14.62 15.15 12.14
C GLU A 63 13.71 15.52 10.94
N PHE A 64 12.49 15.99 11.19
CA PHE A 64 11.49 16.26 10.17
C PHE A 64 11.08 17.74 10.17
N PRO A 65 11.69 18.58 9.31
CA PRO A 65 11.47 20.03 9.31
C PRO A 65 10.02 20.49 9.13
N ILE A 66 9.16 19.65 8.55
CA ILE A 66 7.72 19.96 8.41
C ILE A 66 6.98 19.99 9.75
N LEU A 67 7.44 19.22 10.75
CA LEU A 67 6.76 19.07 12.04
C LEU A 67 6.94 20.28 12.97
N SER A 68 7.93 21.13 12.72
CA SER A 68 8.06 22.44 13.39
C SER A 68 7.18 23.52 12.79
N LYS A 69 6.62 23.28 11.59
CA LYS A 69 5.84 24.26 10.83
C LYS A 69 4.35 23.97 10.85
N LYS A 70 3.96 22.70 10.95
CA LYS A 70 2.57 22.24 10.81
C LYS A 70 2.30 20.96 11.62
N THR A 71 1.05 20.80 12.01
CA THR A 71 0.50 19.50 12.42
C THR A 71 0.27 18.65 11.16
N TYR A 72 1.19 17.71 10.88
CA TYR A 72 1.14 16.87 9.68
C TYR A 72 0.43 15.54 9.95
N LEU A 73 -0.81 15.41 9.47
CA LEU A 73 -1.67 14.23 9.70
C LEU A 73 -1.95 13.44 8.41
N ASN A 74 -0.99 13.40 7.47
CA ASN A 74 -1.16 12.75 6.16
C ASN A 74 -0.03 11.75 5.83
N SER A 75 0.61 11.17 6.85
CA SER A 75 1.72 10.23 6.68
C SER A 75 1.33 8.94 5.94
N CYS A 76 0.05 8.58 5.93
CA CYS A 76 -0.46 7.43 5.18
C CYS A 76 -0.37 7.62 3.65
N SER A 77 -0.37 8.88 3.18
CA SER A 77 -0.19 9.20 1.76
C SER A 77 1.28 9.37 1.41
N LEU A 78 2.01 10.18 2.19
CA LEU A 78 3.44 10.44 2.01
C LEU A 78 4.09 10.71 3.36
N GLY A 79 5.18 10.00 3.66
CA GLY A 79 5.93 10.23 4.89
C GLY A 79 6.58 11.62 4.93
N ALA A 80 6.75 12.18 6.12
CA ALA A 80 7.53 13.40 6.30
C ALA A 80 8.99 13.15 5.85
N LEU A 81 9.55 14.09 5.09
CA LEU A 81 10.94 14.00 4.64
C LEU A 81 11.89 14.31 5.80
N SER A 82 12.82 13.39 6.07
CA SER A 82 13.84 13.56 7.11
C SER A 82 15.08 14.26 6.58
N THR A 83 15.78 15.01 7.44
CA THR A 83 17.09 15.62 7.14
C THR A 83 18.14 14.58 6.73
N ARG A 84 18.11 13.38 7.34
CA ARG A 84 18.97 12.25 6.93
C ARG A 84 18.68 11.80 5.50
N SER A 85 17.41 11.67 5.12
CA SER A 85 17.03 11.32 3.74
C SER A 85 17.48 12.38 2.75
N GLU A 86 17.36 13.66 3.09
CA GLU A 86 17.87 14.77 2.28
C GLU A 86 19.39 14.71 2.09
N ALA A 87 20.14 14.40 3.15
CA ALA A 87 21.59 14.23 3.06
C ALA A 87 21.98 13.12 2.07
N TYR A 88 21.29 11.97 2.09
CA TYR A 88 21.54 10.90 1.12
C TYR A 88 21.23 11.30 -0.33
N LEU A 89 20.19 12.11 -0.54
CA LEU A 89 19.88 12.64 -1.87
C LEU A 89 20.95 13.64 -2.35
N GLY A 90 21.45 14.47 -1.44
CA GLY A 90 22.58 15.35 -1.68
C GLY A 90 23.84 14.58 -2.09
N ASP A 91 24.20 13.55 -1.32
CA ASP A 91 25.32 12.65 -1.63
C ASP A 91 25.16 11.98 -3.00
N PHE A 92 23.97 11.46 -3.31
CA PHE A 92 23.69 10.85 -4.61
C PHE A 92 23.95 11.83 -5.76
N THR A 93 23.47 13.07 -5.61
CA THR A 93 23.59 14.13 -6.62
C THR A 93 25.05 14.58 -6.78
N GLN A 94 25.77 14.75 -5.66
CA GLN A 94 27.18 15.13 -5.68
C GLN A 94 28.04 14.07 -6.39
N ARG A 95 27.80 12.78 -6.12
CA ARG A 95 28.48 11.68 -6.83
C ARG A 95 28.24 11.73 -8.33
N TRP A 96 27.04 12.12 -8.75
CA TRP A 96 26.75 12.30 -10.16
C TRP A 96 27.58 13.44 -10.76
N HIS A 97 27.63 14.61 -10.12
CA HIS A 97 28.44 15.74 -10.57
C HIS A 97 29.92 15.38 -10.71
N ASP A 98 30.48 14.67 -9.74
CA ASP A 98 31.92 14.41 -9.68
C ASP A 98 32.36 13.26 -10.59
N MET A 99 31.52 12.25 -10.78
CA MET A 99 31.92 10.96 -11.36
C MET A 99 31.12 10.58 -12.61
N GLY A 100 29.96 11.20 -12.85
CA GLY A 100 29.04 10.81 -13.91
C GLY A 100 28.65 9.33 -13.82
N ALA A 101 28.61 8.66 -14.98
CA ALA A 101 28.25 7.25 -15.05
C ALA A 101 29.19 6.31 -14.28
N SER A 102 30.42 6.72 -13.95
CA SER A 102 31.32 5.86 -13.18
C SER A 102 30.85 5.63 -11.73
N ALA A 103 29.99 6.50 -11.19
CA ALA A 103 29.37 6.35 -9.87
C ALA A 103 28.54 5.06 -9.72
N TRP A 104 28.07 4.47 -10.82
CA TRP A 104 27.42 3.16 -10.82
C TRP A 104 28.30 2.10 -10.16
N TYR A 105 29.57 2.08 -10.55
CA TYR A 105 30.52 1.04 -10.19
C TYR A 105 31.24 1.43 -8.89
N GLY A 106 30.68 1.06 -7.75
CA GLY A 106 31.29 1.23 -6.43
C GLY A 106 30.51 2.10 -5.45
N HIS A 107 29.62 2.98 -5.94
CA HIS A 107 28.75 3.77 -5.07
C HIS A 107 27.28 3.34 -5.15
N TRP A 108 26.62 3.58 -6.29
CA TRP A 108 25.17 3.36 -6.35
C TRP A 108 24.78 1.88 -6.27
N LEU A 109 25.48 0.99 -6.99
CA LEU A 109 25.23 -0.45 -6.86
C LEU A 109 25.52 -0.96 -5.44
N GLY A 110 26.58 -0.45 -4.80
CA GLY A 110 26.90 -0.79 -3.40
C GLY A 110 25.82 -0.34 -2.43
N ARG A 111 25.27 0.87 -2.61
CA ARG A 111 24.16 1.39 -1.80
C ARG A 111 22.86 0.59 -2.01
N ILE A 112 22.57 0.16 -3.23
CA ILE A 112 21.42 -0.71 -3.52
C ILE A 112 21.58 -2.04 -2.78
N GLU A 113 22.78 -2.62 -2.77
CA GLU A 113 23.03 -3.87 -2.06
C GLU A 113 22.97 -3.71 -0.53
N GLU A 114 23.52 -2.62 0.00
CA GLU A 114 23.39 -2.28 1.43
C GLU A 114 21.92 -2.13 1.83
N LEU A 115 21.11 -1.43 1.02
CA LEU A 115 19.67 -1.31 1.24
C LEU A 115 19.00 -2.69 1.24
N ARG A 116 19.31 -3.54 0.26
CA ARG A 116 18.77 -4.91 0.16
C ARG A 116 19.04 -5.71 1.43
N GLN A 117 20.28 -5.65 1.94
CA GLN A 117 20.68 -6.35 3.17
C GLN A 117 19.95 -5.85 4.40
N ARG A 118 19.85 -4.53 4.57
CA ARG A 118 19.15 -3.92 5.71
C ARG A 118 17.66 -4.26 5.70
N VAL A 119 17.00 -4.16 4.54
CA VAL A 119 15.57 -4.49 4.42
C VAL A 119 15.34 -5.99 4.62
N ALA A 120 16.21 -6.86 4.10
CA ALA A 120 16.12 -8.30 4.31
C ALA A 120 16.20 -8.65 5.80
N ALA A 121 17.15 -8.07 6.53
CA ALA A 121 17.28 -8.25 7.97
C ALA A 121 16.04 -7.74 8.72
N PHE A 122 15.51 -6.56 8.35
CA PHE A 122 14.30 -6.00 8.95
C PHE A 122 13.06 -6.89 8.75
N LEU A 123 12.92 -7.49 7.57
CA LEU A 123 11.81 -8.38 7.25
C LEU A 123 12.02 -9.84 7.71
N GLY A 124 13.20 -10.17 8.24
CA GLY A 124 13.53 -11.55 8.64
C GLY A 124 13.72 -12.51 7.45
N THR A 125 14.18 -12.01 6.30
CA THR A 125 14.43 -12.78 5.07
C THR A 125 15.90 -12.65 4.61
N THR A 126 16.26 -13.24 3.47
CA THR A 126 17.60 -13.13 2.88
C THR A 126 17.64 -12.13 1.72
N PRO A 127 18.80 -11.50 1.44
CA PRO A 127 18.93 -10.61 0.28
C PRO A 127 18.59 -11.30 -1.05
N ARG A 128 18.80 -12.62 -1.14
CA ARG A 128 18.51 -13.41 -2.35
C ARG A 128 17.01 -13.55 -2.64
N GLU A 129 16.17 -13.38 -1.63
CA GLU A 129 14.71 -13.46 -1.72
C GLU A 129 14.06 -12.08 -1.89
N LEU A 130 14.86 -11.01 -1.91
CA LEU A 130 14.37 -9.64 -1.92
C LEU A 130 14.68 -8.96 -3.27
N ALA A 131 13.65 -8.44 -3.94
CA ALA A 131 13.78 -7.54 -5.07
C ALA A 131 13.45 -6.10 -4.65
N LEU A 132 14.31 -5.15 -5.02
CA LEU A 132 14.08 -3.72 -4.81
C LEU A 132 13.42 -3.12 -6.04
N LEU A 133 12.22 -2.54 -5.87
CA LEU A 133 11.48 -1.88 -6.95
C LEU A 133 11.06 -0.47 -6.53
N PRO A 134 10.84 0.45 -7.49
CA PRO A 134 10.60 1.87 -7.19
C PRO A 134 9.31 2.15 -6.41
N SER A 135 8.32 1.25 -6.46
CA SER A 135 7.04 1.40 -5.77
C SER A 135 6.33 0.05 -5.62
N THR A 136 5.36 -0.01 -4.70
CA THR A 136 4.43 -1.15 -4.58
C THR A 136 3.67 -1.41 -5.88
N SER A 137 3.23 -0.35 -6.57
CA SER A 137 2.53 -0.47 -7.86
C SER A 137 3.41 -1.14 -8.93
N THR A 138 4.68 -0.77 -9.02
CA THR A 138 5.64 -1.43 -9.93
C THR A 138 5.88 -2.87 -9.52
N ALA A 139 5.97 -3.16 -8.22
CA ALA A 139 6.14 -4.54 -7.74
C ALA A 139 4.96 -5.45 -8.08
N LEU A 140 3.73 -4.96 -7.91
CA LEU A 140 2.52 -5.68 -8.32
C LEU A 140 2.51 -5.93 -9.83
N ALA A 141 2.84 -4.92 -10.64
CA ALA A 141 2.91 -5.07 -12.09
C ALA A 141 3.95 -6.13 -12.51
N VAL A 142 5.14 -6.14 -11.91
CA VAL A 142 6.17 -7.16 -12.20
C VAL A 142 5.66 -8.58 -11.88
N VAL A 143 4.98 -8.77 -10.74
CA VAL A 143 4.37 -10.06 -10.38
C VAL A 143 3.31 -10.47 -11.41
N THR A 144 2.38 -9.57 -11.72
CA THR A 144 1.29 -9.83 -12.66
C THR A 144 1.80 -10.14 -14.08
N GLU A 145 2.76 -9.39 -14.60
CA GLU A 145 3.31 -9.59 -15.96
C GLU A 145 4.15 -10.87 -16.08
N SER A 146 4.87 -11.25 -15.02
CA SER A 146 5.65 -12.50 -14.99
C SER A 146 4.79 -13.76 -15.14
N ILE A 147 3.48 -13.63 -14.94
CA ILE A 147 2.52 -14.73 -14.94
C ILE A 147 1.64 -14.70 -16.18
N SER A 148 1.28 -13.49 -16.63
CA SER A 148 0.45 -13.26 -17.82
C SER A 148 1.16 -13.64 -19.13
N GLY A 149 2.51 -13.57 -19.18
CA GLY A 149 3.32 -13.77 -20.38
C GLY A 149 3.49 -15.21 -20.90
N GLY A 150 2.61 -16.15 -20.54
CA GLY A 150 2.63 -17.54 -21.05
C GLY A 150 2.64 -18.65 -19.99
N ALA A 151 2.50 -18.32 -18.70
CA ALA A 151 2.52 -19.29 -17.60
C ALA A 151 1.12 -19.77 -17.16
N VAL A 152 0.04 -19.22 -17.72
CA VAL A 152 -1.31 -19.74 -17.51
C VAL A 152 -1.61 -20.71 -18.64
N PRO A 153 -1.44 -22.04 -18.46
CA PRO A 153 -1.91 -22.99 -19.45
C PRO A 153 -3.40 -22.79 -19.69
N THR A 154 -3.83 -22.96 -20.94
CA THR A 154 -5.25 -23.08 -21.28
C THR A 154 -5.86 -24.16 -20.39
N GLY A 155 -6.74 -23.76 -19.45
CA GLY A 155 -7.32 -24.65 -18.42
C GLY A 155 -6.67 -24.61 -17.03
N GLY A 156 -5.71 -23.71 -16.79
CA GLY A 156 -5.08 -23.48 -15.48
C GLY A 156 -5.88 -22.55 -14.55
N ARG A 157 -5.38 -22.39 -13.32
CA ARG A 157 -5.90 -21.43 -12.34
C ARG A 157 -5.85 -20.01 -12.91
N ASN A 158 -6.99 -19.30 -12.90
CA ASN A 158 -7.10 -17.95 -13.45
C ASN A 158 -7.92 -17.00 -12.56
N LYS A 159 -8.39 -17.45 -11.40
CA LYS A 159 -9.15 -16.62 -10.47
C LYS A 159 -8.22 -15.84 -9.53
N ILE A 160 -8.48 -14.54 -9.40
CA ILE A 160 -7.77 -13.62 -8.53
C ILE A 160 -8.77 -13.09 -7.50
N VAL A 161 -8.50 -13.29 -6.22
CA VAL A 161 -9.34 -12.82 -5.11
C VAL A 161 -8.66 -11.62 -4.45
N CYS A 162 -9.38 -10.51 -4.31
CA CYS A 162 -8.95 -9.34 -3.54
C CYS A 162 -10.12 -8.70 -2.78
N SER A 163 -9.86 -7.65 -2.00
CA SER A 163 -10.87 -6.86 -1.28
C SER A 163 -11.18 -5.54 -2.01
N ASP A 164 -12.38 -4.98 -1.80
CA ASP A 164 -12.71 -3.61 -2.23
C ASP A 164 -12.00 -2.52 -1.39
N LEU A 165 -11.43 -2.89 -0.24
CA LEU A 165 -10.58 -2.03 0.60
C LEU A 165 -9.11 -2.04 0.18
N ASP A 166 -8.72 -2.92 -0.74
CA ASP A 166 -7.36 -2.94 -1.26
C ASP A 166 -7.04 -1.70 -2.08
N PHE A 167 -5.76 -1.30 -2.07
CA PHE A 167 -5.35 -0.15 -2.86
C PHE A 167 -5.66 -0.39 -4.35
N PRO A 168 -6.28 0.56 -5.07
CA PRO A 168 -6.88 0.32 -6.39
C PRO A 168 -5.92 -0.27 -7.44
N THR A 169 -4.62 0.04 -7.34
CA THR A 169 -3.62 -0.55 -8.23
C THR A 169 -3.69 -2.08 -8.24
N LEU A 170 -3.93 -2.75 -7.10
CA LEU A 170 -4.00 -4.20 -7.04
C LEU A 170 -5.06 -4.74 -8.01
N ALA A 171 -6.31 -4.28 -7.90
CA ALA A 171 -7.40 -4.72 -8.74
C ALA A 171 -7.22 -4.32 -10.22
N TYR A 172 -6.74 -3.09 -10.48
CA TYR A 172 -6.61 -2.57 -11.85
C TYR A 172 -5.62 -3.35 -12.72
N GLN A 173 -4.56 -3.93 -12.15
CA GLN A 173 -3.61 -4.75 -12.92
C GLN A 173 -4.27 -6.00 -13.52
N TRP A 174 -5.29 -6.54 -12.85
CA TRP A 174 -6.01 -7.74 -13.30
C TRP A 174 -7.26 -7.41 -14.11
N ALA A 175 -7.97 -6.33 -13.76
CA ALA A 175 -9.19 -5.92 -14.45
C ALA A 175 -8.99 -5.62 -15.95
N VAL A 176 -7.76 -5.29 -16.36
CA VAL A 176 -7.40 -5.04 -17.77
C VAL A 176 -7.01 -6.31 -18.54
N LYS A 177 -7.03 -7.48 -17.90
CA LYS A 177 -6.59 -8.75 -18.46
C LYS A 177 -7.76 -9.75 -18.51
N PRO A 178 -8.49 -9.83 -19.64
CA PRO A 178 -9.72 -10.63 -19.75
C PRO A 178 -9.54 -12.13 -19.55
N GLU A 179 -8.30 -12.64 -19.61
CA GLU A 179 -7.95 -14.03 -19.32
C GLU A 179 -8.04 -14.40 -17.83
N PHE A 180 -8.06 -13.41 -16.93
CA PHE A 180 -8.21 -13.60 -15.49
C PHE A 180 -9.63 -13.28 -15.00
N GLU A 181 -10.11 -14.08 -14.05
CA GLU A 181 -11.36 -13.84 -13.34
C GLU A 181 -11.05 -13.06 -12.05
N LEU A 182 -11.40 -11.78 -12.01
CA LEU A 182 -11.21 -10.95 -10.82
C LEU A 182 -12.45 -11.02 -9.91
N VAL A 183 -12.25 -11.51 -8.69
CA VAL A 183 -13.26 -11.57 -7.61
C VAL A 183 -12.89 -10.53 -6.56
N VAL A 184 -13.74 -9.52 -6.41
CA VAL A 184 -13.56 -8.44 -5.41
C VAL A 184 -14.55 -8.67 -4.26
N LEU A 185 -14.02 -8.95 -3.08
CA LEU A 185 -14.80 -9.18 -1.87
C LEU A 185 -15.22 -7.83 -1.26
N PRO A 186 -16.52 -7.63 -0.97
CA PRO A 186 -16.98 -6.39 -0.39
C PRO A 186 -16.68 -6.33 1.12
N SER A 187 -16.27 -5.16 1.60
CA SER A 187 -16.34 -4.84 3.03
C SER A 187 -17.76 -4.41 3.40
N ARG A 188 -18.44 -5.22 4.23
CA ARG A 188 -19.83 -4.96 4.62
C ARG A 188 -19.96 -3.80 5.62
N ASP A 189 -18.95 -3.58 6.44
CA ASP A 189 -18.89 -2.52 7.45
C ASP A 189 -18.03 -1.32 7.01
N GLY A 190 -17.37 -1.40 5.85
CA GLY A 190 -16.45 -0.39 5.35
C GLY A 190 -15.14 -0.30 6.14
N VAL A 191 -14.87 -1.24 7.05
CA VAL A 191 -13.68 -1.26 7.93
C VAL A 191 -12.74 -2.40 7.55
N GLY A 192 -13.28 -3.61 7.40
CA GLY A 192 -12.50 -4.81 7.11
C GLY A 192 -13.24 -5.85 6.29
N VAL A 193 -12.57 -6.97 6.02
CA VAL A 193 -13.17 -8.14 5.37
C VAL A 193 -13.01 -9.32 6.30
N ARG A 194 -14.12 -10.01 6.59
CA ARG A 194 -14.12 -11.18 7.46
C ARG A 194 -13.30 -12.33 6.83
N PRO A 195 -12.44 -13.05 7.59
CA PRO A 195 -11.61 -14.13 7.06
C PRO A 195 -12.38 -15.25 6.33
N ASP A 196 -13.61 -15.56 6.76
CA ASP A 196 -14.44 -16.56 6.11
C ASP A 196 -14.86 -16.18 4.68
N GLN A 197 -15.00 -14.88 4.38
CA GLN A 197 -15.26 -14.43 3.01
C GLN A 197 -14.09 -14.73 2.07
N PHE A 198 -12.84 -14.65 2.57
CA PHE A 198 -11.68 -15.08 1.80
C PHE A 198 -11.69 -16.60 1.60
N ALA A 199 -11.94 -17.38 2.66
CA ALA A 199 -11.98 -18.83 2.58
C ALA A 199 -13.06 -19.34 1.62
N GLU A 200 -14.25 -18.72 1.62
CA GLU A 200 -15.37 -19.05 0.72
C GLU A 200 -15.07 -18.73 -0.75
N ALA A 201 -14.19 -17.76 -1.03
CA ALA A 201 -13.85 -17.33 -2.38
C ALA A 201 -12.69 -18.12 -3.01
N VAL A 202 -11.92 -18.84 -2.21
CA VAL A 202 -10.77 -19.64 -2.67
C VAL A 202 -11.22 -21.05 -3.07
N ASP A 203 -10.91 -21.44 -4.30
CA ASP A 203 -11.19 -22.78 -4.83
C ASP A 203 -10.06 -23.30 -5.73
N GLU A 204 -10.28 -24.43 -6.40
CA GLU A 204 -9.28 -25.06 -7.28
C GLU A 204 -8.86 -24.20 -8.49
N ARG A 205 -9.65 -23.17 -8.83
CA ARG A 205 -9.36 -22.21 -9.91
C ARG A 205 -8.60 -20.97 -9.41
N THR A 206 -8.48 -20.75 -8.10
CA THR A 206 -7.77 -19.61 -7.52
C THR A 206 -6.28 -19.68 -7.80
N LEU A 207 -5.79 -18.68 -8.53
CA LEU A 207 -4.38 -18.44 -8.80
C LEU A 207 -3.76 -17.59 -7.68
N PHE A 208 -4.43 -16.51 -7.28
CA PHE A 208 -3.99 -15.63 -6.19
C PHE A 208 -5.13 -15.25 -5.27
N LEU A 209 -4.80 -15.18 -3.97
CA LEU A 209 -5.43 -14.29 -3.02
C LEU A 209 -4.43 -13.17 -2.77
N ALA A 210 -4.82 -11.93 -3.07
CA ALA A 210 -3.97 -10.76 -2.89
C ALA A 210 -4.74 -9.70 -2.11
N THR A 211 -4.29 -9.42 -0.89
CA THR A 211 -4.87 -8.37 -0.05
C THR A 211 -3.79 -7.67 0.80
N SER A 212 -4.10 -6.47 1.25
CA SER A 212 -3.22 -5.61 2.04
C SER A 212 -3.13 -6.13 3.46
N HIS A 213 -1.93 -6.12 4.05
CA HIS A 213 -1.77 -6.40 5.48
C HIS A 213 -2.52 -5.37 6.32
N VAL A 214 -2.47 -4.10 5.92
CA VAL A 214 -3.23 -3.01 6.55
C VAL A 214 -3.94 -2.22 5.46
N TYR A 215 -5.24 -2.00 5.58
CA TYR A 215 -6.00 -1.19 4.63
C TYR A 215 -5.70 0.30 4.80
N PHE A 216 -5.42 0.98 3.69
CA PHE A 216 -4.92 2.37 3.71
C PHE A 216 -5.97 3.40 4.16
N THR A 217 -7.26 3.09 3.98
CA THR A 217 -8.38 3.97 4.35
C THR A 217 -8.82 3.79 5.80
N THR A 218 -8.83 2.55 6.29
CA THR A 218 -9.44 2.21 7.58
C THR A 218 -8.40 1.95 8.68
N GLY A 219 -7.15 1.66 8.30
CA GLY A 219 -6.11 1.21 9.22
C GLY A 219 -6.35 -0.19 9.79
N PHE A 220 -7.37 -0.91 9.31
CA PHE A 220 -7.64 -2.28 9.74
C PHE A 220 -6.49 -3.20 9.30
N ALA A 221 -5.93 -3.92 10.27
CA ALA A 221 -4.85 -4.88 10.05
C ALA A 221 -5.42 -6.30 9.95
N ASN A 222 -5.24 -6.92 8.78
CA ASN A 222 -5.60 -8.31 8.56
C ASN A 222 -4.67 -9.23 9.34
N ASP A 223 -5.23 -10.24 10.01
CA ASP A 223 -4.42 -11.32 10.59
C ASP A 223 -4.03 -12.31 9.48
N LEU A 224 -2.89 -12.03 8.85
CA LEU A 224 -2.34 -12.83 7.75
C LEU A 224 -2.04 -14.29 8.14
N ARG A 225 -2.00 -14.66 9.43
CA ARG A 225 -1.82 -16.06 9.84
C ARG A 225 -3.12 -16.86 9.74
N THR A 226 -4.25 -16.17 9.74
CA THR A 226 -5.59 -16.77 9.70
C THR A 226 -6.20 -16.78 8.30
N LEU A 227 -5.61 -16.03 7.36
CA LEU A 227 -5.90 -16.07 5.93
C LEU A 227 -5.13 -17.21 5.26
#